data_AF-A0A973SYM6-F1
#
_entry.id   AF-A0A973SYM6-F1
#
_cell.length_a   1.000
_cell.length_b   1.000
_cell.length_c   1.000
_cell.angle_alpha   90.00
_cell.angle_beta   90.00
_cell.angle_gamma   90.00
#
_symmetry.space_group_name_H-M   'P 1'
#
loop_
_entity.id
_entity.type
_entity.pdbx_description
1 polymer ?
#
loop_
_entity_poly.entity_id
_entity_poly.type
_entity_poly.pdbx_seq_one_letter_code
_entity_poly.pdbx_strand_id
1 'polypeptide(L)'
;GFPTAPAKSIKTPDTGAPANTSSLGAIWFADPATMYVADAGNGDDAYADGSYTAAAAQNLAGIQKWSLVNGTWTYDYTLDAGLGLGVPYTVPGLPTGTNPVTGTPWTPAVDGIRNFTGKVNPDGTVSLYGVTTSVGGVSDPGANPNKLVAVTDVAAATSRPAGEEFTTLETASAGDVLRGVSAAPGTTR
;
A
#
# COMPACT_ATOMS: atom_id res chain seq x y z
N GLY A 1 11.38 10.92 16.32
CA GLY A 1 12.12 11.80 15.39
C GLY A 1 12.21 11.12 14.04
N PHE A 2 12.19 11.87 12.94
CA PHE A 2 12.32 11.28 11.60
C PHE A 2 13.71 10.61 11.45
N PRO A 3 13.80 9.43 10.80
CA PRO A 3 15.08 8.71 10.70
C PRO A 3 16.12 9.47 9.89
N THR A 4 17.39 9.31 10.27
CA THR A 4 18.56 9.89 9.59
C THR A 4 19.22 8.94 8.58
N ALA A 5 18.68 7.73 8.42
CA ALA A 5 19.16 6.75 7.45
C ALA A 5 18.47 6.96 6.08
N PRO A 6 19.12 6.61 4.95
CA PRO A 6 18.50 6.62 3.62
C PRO A 6 17.15 5.88 3.62
N ALA A 7 16.16 6.43 2.91
CA ALA A 7 14.76 5.94 2.91
C ALA A 7 14.65 4.42 2.73
N LYS A 8 15.49 3.84 1.86
CA LYS A 8 15.51 2.40 1.53
C LYS A 8 16.01 1.47 2.66
N SER A 9 16.58 2.02 3.73
CA SER A 9 17.05 1.27 4.91
C SER A 9 16.18 1.49 6.15
N ILE A 10 15.10 2.26 6.03
CA ILE A 10 14.22 2.57 7.14
C ILE A 10 13.29 1.38 7.37
N LYS A 11 13.46 0.74 8.52
CA LYS A 11 12.57 -0.31 9.03
C LYS A 11 11.40 0.23 9.85
N THR A 12 11.11 1.54 9.84
CA THR A 12 10.17 2.12 10.82
C THR A 12 8.69 1.88 10.49
N PRO A 13 7.88 1.50 11.50
CA PRO A 13 8.28 1.19 12.88
C PRO A 13 9.21 -0.02 12.94
N ASP A 14 10.34 0.09 13.64
CA ASP A 14 11.34 -0.97 13.73
C ASP A 14 10.76 -2.11 14.57
N THR A 15 9.96 -2.93 13.90
CA THR A 15 9.29 -4.11 14.44
C THR A 15 10.22 -5.32 14.44
N GLY A 16 11.51 -5.13 14.11
CA GLY A 16 12.53 -6.17 14.13
C GLY A 16 12.49 -7.14 12.94
N ALA A 17 11.59 -6.98 11.97
CA ALA A 17 11.50 -7.87 10.80
C ALA A 17 12.52 -7.48 9.70
N PRO A 18 13.33 -8.42 9.17
CA PRO A 18 14.36 -8.15 8.16
C PRO A 18 13.82 -7.80 6.77
N ALA A 19 12.55 -8.09 6.45
CA ALA A 19 11.94 -7.90 5.14
C ALA A 19 11.36 -6.49 4.89
N ASN A 20 11.38 -5.60 5.89
CA ASN A 20 10.71 -4.30 5.84
C ASN A 20 11.63 -3.17 5.37
N THR A 21 12.20 -3.29 4.17
CA THR A 21 12.76 -2.11 3.50
C THR A 21 11.59 -1.25 3.01
N SER A 22 11.11 -0.35 3.87
CA SER A 22 9.96 0.51 3.53
C SER A 22 10.33 1.50 2.43
N SER A 23 9.39 1.74 1.53
CA SER A 23 9.48 2.80 0.52
C SER A 23 8.32 3.75 0.73
N LEU A 24 8.61 4.98 1.15
CA LEU A 24 7.54 5.95 1.42
C LEU A 24 6.69 6.16 0.16
N GLY A 25 5.39 5.86 0.27
CA GLY A 25 4.40 6.18 -0.75
C GLY A 25 3.90 7.60 -0.59
N ALA A 26 3.06 7.80 0.43
CA ALA A 26 2.39 9.07 0.71
C ALA A 26 2.12 9.24 2.20
N ILE A 27 1.74 10.46 2.60
CA ILE A 27 1.35 10.82 3.97
C ILE A 27 0.05 11.62 3.89
N TRP A 28 -0.87 11.36 4.81
CA TRP A 28 -2.12 12.11 4.96
C TRP A 28 -2.50 12.22 6.44
N PHE A 29 -3.09 13.34 6.84
CA PHE A 29 -3.50 13.59 8.22
C PHE A 29 -5.03 13.56 8.30
N ALA A 30 -5.57 12.77 9.23
CA ALA A 30 -6.99 12.84 9.58
C ALA A 30 -7.27 14.09 10.42
N ASP A 31 -6.36 14.40 11.34
CA ASP A 31 -6.41 15.56 12.23
C ASP A 31 -4.96 15.90 12.71
N PRO A 32 -4.76 16.94 13.56
CA PRO A 32 -3.42 17.32 14.02
C PRO A 32 -2.65 16.25 14.80
N ALA A 33 -3.33 15.21 15.30
CA ALA A 33 -2.77 14.16 16.14
C ALA A 33 -2.83 12.76 15.51
N THR A 34 -3.49 12.57 14.36
CA THR A 34 -3.57 11.29 13.65
C THR A 34 -3.04 11.39 12.23
N MET A 35 -2.00 10.61 11.94
CA MET A 35 -1.31 10.54 10.66
C MET A 35 -1.40 9.13 10.07
N TYR A 36 -1.62 9.06 8.76
CA TYR A 36 -1.52 7.85 7.97
C TYR A 36 -0.31 7.93 7.03
N VAL A 37 0.42 6.83 6.90
CA VAL A 37 1.63 6.73 6.09
C VAL A 37 1.53 5.48 5.22
N ALA A 38 1.57 5.66 3.91
CA ALA A 38 1.62 4.53 2.99
C ALA A 38 3.04 4.03 2.80
N ASP A 39 3.21 2.71 2.87
CA ASP A 39 4.42 2.02 2.45
C ASP A 39 4.15 1.36 1.09
N ALA A 40 5.00 1.69 0.14
CA ALA A 40 4.87 1.34 -1.25
C ALA A 40 5.54 0.02 -1.61
N GLY A 41 6.06 -0.71 -0.63
CA GLY A 41 6.74 -1.97 -0.83
C GLY A 41 8.20 -1.83 -1.23
N ASN A 42 8.87 -2.97 -1.42
CA ASN A 42 10.31 -3.05 -1.61
C ASN A 42 10.73 -3.15 -3.09
N GLY A 43 9.79 -3.40 -3.99
CA GLY A 43 10.01 -3.56 -5.43
C GLY A 43 10.75 -4.84 -5.83
N ASP A 44 10.85 -5.83 -4.92
CA ASP A 44 11.48 -7.12 -5.19
C ASP A 44 10.49 -8.06 -5.88
N ASP A 45 10.81 -8.43 -7.11
CA ASP A 45 9.98 -9.25 -7.99
C ASP A 45 10.35 -10.75 -7.96
N ALA A 46 11.09 -11.20 -6.94
CA ALA A 46 11.40 -12.60 -6.72
C ALA A 46 10.13 -13.47 -6.69
N TYR A 47 9.99 -14.34 -7.70
CA TYR A 47 8.83 -15.20 -7.87
C TYR A 47 9.18 -16.66 -7.58
N ALA A 48 8.48 -17.26 -6.62
CA ALA A 48 8.61 -18.67 -6.26
C ALA A 48 7.29 -19.21 -5.71
N ASP A 49 7.05 -20.52 -5.89
CA ASP A 49 5.89 -21.23 -5.33
C ASP A 49 4.52 -20.57 -5.62
N GLY A 50 4.39 -19.92 -6.78
CA GLY A 50 3.15 -19.28 -7.19
C GLY A 50 2.96 -17.84 -6.70
N SER A 51 3.94 -17.25 -6.00
CA SER A 51 3.83 -15.95 -5.34
C SER A 51 5.09 -15.09 -5.51
N TYR A 52 4.94 -13.77 -5.39
CA TYR A 52 6.06 -12.85 -5.20
C TYR A 52 6.41 -12.83 -3.72
N THR A 53 7.39 -13.66 -3.34
CA THR A 53 7.62 -14.04 -1.94
C THR A 53 8.12 -12.89 -1.07
N ALA A 54 8.94 -12.01 -1.63
CA ALA A 54 9.40 -10.81 -0.95
C ALA A 54 8.23 -9.86 -0.66
N ALA A 55 7.36 -9.62 -1.64
CA ALA A 55 6.17 -8.79 -1.45
C ALA A 55 5.21 -9.36 -0.41
N ALA A 56 4.96 -10.67 -0.46
CA ALA A 56 4.08 -11.39 0.48
C ALA A 56 4.59 -11.40 1.94
N ALA A 57 5.88 -11.22 2.15
CA ALA A 57 6.49 -11.22 3.49
C ALA A 57 6.45 -9.84 4.18
N GLN A 58 6.06 -8.77 3.48
CA GLN A 58 6.03 -7.41 4.03
C GLN A 58 4.79 -7.21 4.91
N ASN A 59 5.00 -6.91 6.19
CA ASN A 59 3.90 -6.62 7.13
C ASN A 59 3.66 -5.13 7.36
N LEU A 60 4.48 -4.27 6.73
CA LEU A 60 4.32 -2.81 6.75
C LEU A 60 3.81 -2.24 5.42
N ALA A 61 3.78 -3.05 4.35
CA ALA A 61 3.44 -2.67 2.98
C ALA A 61 1.93 -2.43 2.76
N GLY A 62 1.41 -1.39 3.40
CA GLY A 62 0.02 -0.98 3.33
C GLY A 62 -0.13 0.47 3.75
N ILE A 63 -1.14 0.77 4.57
CA ILE A 63 -1.28 2.09 5.21
C ILE A 63 -1.08 1.94 6.71
N GLN A 64 -0.02 2.55 7.22
CA GLN A 64 0.31 2.63 8.63
C GLN A 64 -0.46 3.78 9.28
N LYS A 65 -0.85 3.58 10.54
CA LYS A 65 -1.44 4.61 11.39
C LYS A 65 -0.48 5.02 12.49
N TRP A 66 -0.46 6.32 12.76
CA TRP A 66 0.40 6.95 13.75
C TRP A 66 -0.36 8.00 14.55
N SER A 67 -0.10 8.02 15.86
CA SER A 67 -0.65 8.99 16.80
C SER A 67 0.43 9.93 17.36
N LEU A 68 0.13 11.22 17.47
CA LEU A 68 1.00 12.21 18.11
C LEU A 68 0.83 12.15 19.63
N VAL A 69 1.72 11.46 20.32
CA VAL A 69 1.70 11.28 21.77
C VAL A 69 2.80 12.12 22.40
N ASN A 70 2.43 13.09 23.23
CA ASN A 70 3.38 13.98 23.92
C ASN A 70 4.41 14.65 22.97
N GLY A 71 3.96 15.08 21.79
CA GLY A 71 4.80 15.71 20.77
C GLY A 71 5.65 14.75 19.94
N THR A 72 5.47 13.43 20.08
CA THR A 72 6.19 12.42 19.31
C THR A 72 5.21 11.51 18.56
N TRP A 73 5.41 11.37 17.24
CA TRP A 73 4.68 10.39 16.43
C TRP A 73 5.02 8.97 16.85
N THR A 74 3.98 8.22 17.23
CA THR A 74 4.04 6.84 17.69
C THR A 74 3.26 5.97 16.70
N TYR A 75 3.85 4.87 16.26
CA TYR A 75 3.17 3.92 15.39
C TYR A 75 2.12 3.14 16.18
N ASP A 76 0.95 3.00 15.60
CA ASP A 76 -0.16 2.24 16.18
C ASP A 76 -0.26 0.85 15.53
N TYR A 77 -0.53 0.80 14.22
CA TYR A 77 -0.67 -0.44 13.45
C TYR A 77 -0.60 -0.20 11.93
N THR A 78 -0.59 -1.29 11.15
CA THR A 78 -0.66 -1.28 9.69
C THR A 78 -1.95 -1.93 9.22
N LEU A 79 -2.62 -1.27 8.28
CA LEU A 79 -3.69 -1.82 7.46
C LEU A 79 -3.06 -2.45 6.23
N ASP A 80 -3.19 -3.77 6.10
CA ASP A 80 -2.63 -4.58 5.00
C ASP A 80 -3.57 -5.72 4.56
N ALA A 81 -4.48 -6.14 5.45
CA ALA A 81 -5.48 -7.16 5.17
C ALA A 81 -6.30 -6.80 3.92
N GLY A 82 -6.55 -7.78 3.06
CA GLY A 82 -7.29 -7.59 1.81
C GLY A 82 -6.47 -7.01 0.64
N LEU A 83 -5.23 -6.52 0.83
CA LEU A 83 -4.40 -6.04 -0.28
C LEU A 83 -3.94 -7.16 -1.22
N GLY A 84 -3.76 -8.38 -0.69
CA GLY A 84 -3.21 -9.50 -1.46
C GLY A 84 -1.74 -9.31 -1.81
N LEU A 85 -0.92 -8.87 -0.85
CA LEU A 85 0.51 -8.65 -1.04
C LEU A 85 1.19 -9.90 -1.60
N GLY A 86 1.95 -9.71 -2.69
CA GLY A 86 2.65 -10.76 -3.41
C GLY A 86 1.78 -11.80 -4.13
N VAL A 87 0.45 -11.73 -3.99
CA VAL A 87 -0.48 -12.64 -4.65
C VAL A 87 -0.72 -12.17 -6.10
N PRO A 88 -0.35 -12.98 -7.12
CA PRO A 88 -0.59 -12.62 -8.50
C PRO A 88 -2.08 -12.48 -8.80
N TYR A 89 -2.43 -11.52 -9.64
CA TYR A 89 -3.81 -11.35 -10.12
C TYR A 89 -3.86 -11.24 -11.64
N THR A 90 -5.01 -11.61 -12.21
CA THR A 90 -5.24 -11.57 -13.66
C THR A 90 -5.61 -10.16 -14.09
N VAL A 91 -5.04 -9.73 -15.21
CA VAL A 91 -5.37 -8.46 -15.85
C VAL A 91 -5.83 -8.75 -17.28
N PRO A 92 -7.05 -8.36 -17.67
CA PRO A 92 -7.50 -8.49 -19.03
C PRO A 92 -6.54 -7.81 -20.02
N GLY A 93 -6.17 -8.54 -21.08
CA GLY A 93 -5.27 -8.05 -22.12
C GLY A 93 -3.78 -8.27 -21.86
N LEU A 94 -3.38 -8.70 -20.64
CA LEU A 94 -2.01 -9.18 -20.42
C LEU A 94 -1.86 -10.63 -20.90
N PRO A 95 -0.70 -11.02 -21.46
CA PRO A 95 -0.41 -12.43 -21.72
C PRO A 95 -0.41 -13.25 -20.43
N THR A 96 -0.55 -14.57 -20.56
CA THR A 96 -0.45 -15.52 -19.45
C THR A 96 0.90 -16.23 -19.42
N GLY A 97 1.27 -16.81 -18.29
CA GLY A 97 2.51 -17.59 -18.14
C GLY A 97 3.74 -16.71 -17.90
N THR A 98 4.91 -17.22 -18.24
CA THR A 98 6.19 -16.52 -18.04
C THR A 98 6.48 -15.55 -19.18
N ASN A 99 6.92 -14.33 -18.85
CA ASN A 99 7.48 -13.42 -19.84
C ASN A 99 8.89 -13.89 -20.22
N PRO A 100 9.16 -14.24 -21.50
CA PRO A 100 10.47 -14.72 -21.92
C PRO A 100 11.58 -13.67 -21.80
N VAL A 101 11.24 -12.38 -21.65
CA VAL A 101 12.22 -11.29 -21.48
C VAL A 101 12.70 -11.19 -20.04
N THR A 102 11.79 -11.28 -19.07
CA THR A 102 12.12 -11.09 -17.65
C THR A 102 12.33 -12.40 -16.89
N GLY A 103 11.82 -13.53 -17.42
CA GLY A 103 11.84 -14.82 -16.73
C GLY A 103 10.81 -14.95 -15.60
N THR A 104 9.98 -13.92 -15.37
CA THR A 104 8.93 -13.88 -14.34
C THR A 104 7.54 -13.90 -14.97
N PRO A 105 6.47 -14.24 -14.22
CA PRO A 105 5.12 -14.24 -14.75
C PRO A 105 4.67 -12.87 -15.27
N TRP A 106 3.86 -12.87 -16.33
CA TRP A 106 3.20 -11.65 -16.82
C TRP A 106 2.24 -11.03 -15.81
N THR A 107 1.65 -11.85 -14.94
CA THR A 107 0.67 -11.42 -13.95
C THR A 107 1.33 -10.58 -12.85
N PRO A 108 0.90 -9.34 -12.62
CA PRO A 108 1.41 -8.54 -11.52
C PRO A 108 0.87 -9.03 -10.17
N ALA A 109 1.49 -8.58 -9.09
CA ALA A 109 1.00 -8.69 -7.71
C ALA A 109 1.13 -7.35 -6.99
N VAL A 110 0.35 -7.16 -5.93
CA VAL A 110 0.44 -5.95 -5.09
C VAL A 110 1.73 -5.99 -4.27
N ASP A 111 2.47 -4.88 -4.25
CA ASP A 111 3.68 -4.72 -3.44
C ASP A 111 3.48 -3.77 -2.26
N GLY A 112 2.48 -2.89 -2.30
CA GLY A 112 2.19 -1.88 -1.28
C GLY A 112 1.26 -0.78 -1.81
N ILE A 113 1.30 0.41 -1.20
CA ILE A 113 0.49 1.59 -1.56
C ILE A 113 1.40 2.76 -1.97
N ARG A 114 1.22 3.28 -3.19
CA ARG A 114 2.02 4.40 -3.73
C ARG A 114 1.49 5.75 -3.29
N ASN A 115 0.19 5.95 -3.46
CA ASN A 115 -0.51 7.22 -3.25
C ASN A 115 -1.84 6.90 -2.58
N PHE A 116 -2.30 7.77 -1.71
CA PHE A 116 -3.65 7.66 -1.16
C PHE A 116 -4.18 9.03 -0.74
N THR A 117 -5.49 9.09 -0.55
CA THR A 117 -6.16 10.20 0.13
C THR A 117 -7.14 9.63 1.15
N GLY A 118 -7.59 10.47 2.07
CA GLY A 118 -8.53 10.09 3.11
C GLY A 118 -9.67 11.08 3.25
N LYS A 119 -10.74 10.61 3.91
CA LYS A 119 -11.86 11.42 4.36
C LYS A 119 -12.20 11.01 5.79
N VAL A 120 -12.18 11.98 6.70
CA VAL A 120 -12.76 11.80 8.04
C VAL A 120 -14.28 11.86 7.91
N ASN A 121 -14.96 10.83 8.41
CA ASN A 121 -16.41 10.72 8.39
C ASN A 121 -17.01 11.29 9.70
N PRO A 122 -18.27 11.77 9.67
CA PRO A 122 -18.93 12.33 10.85
C PRO A 122 -19.09 11.36 12.03
N ASP A 123 -19.02 10.06 11.77
CA ASP A 123 -19.15 8.99 12.78
C ASP A 123 -17.83 8.64 13.48
N GLY A 124 -16.74 9.35 13.17
CA GLY A 124 -15.42 9.11 13.74
C GLY A 124 -14.62 8.02 13.01
N THR A 125 -15.09 7.54 11.86
CA THR A 125 -14.29 6.68 10.97
C THR A 125 -13.50 7.50 9.95
N VAL A 126 -12.53 6.86 9.31
CA VAL A 126 -11.72 7.41 8.23
C VAL A 126 -11.81 6.48 7.03
N SER A 127 -12.34 6.97 5.90
CA SER A 127 -12.27 6.23 4.63
C SER A 127 -10.99 6.61 3.90
N LEU A 128 -10.18 5.61 3.56
CA LEU A 128 -8.91 5.74 2.86
C LEU A 128 -9.04 5.14 1.46
N TYR A 129 -8.55 5.84 0.45
CA TYR A 129 -8.56 5.43 -0.95
C TYR A 129 -7.14 5.45 -1.48
N GLY A 130 -6.60 4.29 -1.81
CA GLY A 130 -5.21 4.09 -2.18
C GLY A 130 -5.03 3.52 -3.58
N VAL A 131 -3.93 3.89 -4.22
CA VAL A 131 -3.44 3.26 -5.44
C VAL A 131 -2.26 2.38 -5.07
N THR A 132 -2.34 1.10 -5.45
CA THR A 132 -1.29 0.14 -5.12
C THR A 132 -0.05 0.36 -5.97
N THR A 133 1.09 -0.08 -5.44
CA THR A 133 2.24 -0.46 -6.26
C THR A 133 2.10 -1.91 -6.69
N SER A 134 2.92 -2.29 -7.65
CA SER A 134 2.92 -3.64 -8.20
C SER A 134 4.31 -4.09 -8.59
N VAL A 135 4.62 -5.33 -8.22
CA VAL A 135 5.70 -6.13 -8.81
C VAL A 135 5.10 -7.04 -9.88
N GLY A 136 5.90 -7.46 -10.84
CA GLY A 136 5.39 -8.18 -12.00
C GLY A 136 6.45 -8.34 -13.08
N GLY A 137 6.20 -9.25 -14.02
CA GLY A 137 7.15 -9.56 -15.07
C GLY A 137 7.07 -8.72 -16.33
N VAL A 138 6.49 -7.52 -16.32
CA VAL A 138 6.66 -6.59 -17.44
C VAL A 138 8.03 -5.92 -17.36
N SER A 139 8.63 -5.57 -18.50
CA SER A 139 10.02 -5.07 -18.55
C SER A 139 10.24 -3.70 -17.91
N ASP A 140 9.16 -2.93 -17.71
CA ASP A 140 9.15 -1.69 -16.93
C ASP A 140 8.25 -1.89 -15.70
N PRO A 141 8.80 -2.12 -14.50
CA PRO A 141 8.00 -2.34 -13.30
C PRO A 141 7.00 -1.21 -12.98
N GLY A 142 7.29 0.03 -13.41
CA GLY A 142 6.39 1.18 -13.26
C GLY A 142 5.18 1.17 -14.21
N ALA A 143 5.18 0.24 -15.18
CA ALA A 143 4.10 -0.01 -16.14
C ALA A 143 3.27 -1.26 -15.79
N ASN A 144 3.57 -1.96 -14.70
CA ASN A 144 2.70 -3.02 -14.20
C ASN A 144 1.32 -2.42 -13.89
N PRO A 145 0.22 -3.03 -14.38
CA PRO A 145 -1.12 -2.64 -13.97
C PRO A 145 -1.24 -2.76 -12.45
N ASN A 146 -1.98 -1.83 -11.84
CA ASN A 146 -2.16 -1.73 -10.39
C ASN A 146 -3.64 -1.60 -10.02
N LYS A 147 -3.95 -1.42 -8.73
CA LYS A 147 -5.32 -1.38 -8.22
C LYS A 147 -5.64 -0.06 -7.54
N LEU A 148 -6.90 0.37 -7.67
CA LEU A 148 -7.53 1.29 -6.74
C LEU A 148 -8.17 0.47 -5.63
N VAL A 149 -7.83 0.76 -4.38
CA VAL A 149 -8.33 0.06 -3.21
C VAL A 149 -8.91 1.04 -2.19
N ALA A 150 -9.81 0.57 -1.35
CA ALA A 150 -10.33 1.35 -0.23
C ALA A 150 -10.43 0.52 1.05
N VAL A 151 -10.19 1.18 2.17
CA VAL A 151 -10.37 0.62 3.53
C VAL A 151 -10.99 1.70 4.40
N THR A 152 -11.75 1.29 5.42
CA THR A 152 -12.26 2.20 6.45
C THR A 152 -11.61 1.84 7.78
N ASP A 153 -11.10 2.85 8.47
CA ASP A 153 -10.47 2.76 9.78
C ASP A 153 -11.29 3.52 10.84
N VAL A 154 -11.09 3.23 12.12
CA VAL A 154 -11.64 4.02 13.23
C VAL A 154 -10.61 5.06 13.68
N ALA A 155 -10.90 6.36 13.55
CA ALA A 155 -9.91 7.43 13.77
C ALA A 155 -9.22 7.35 15.15
N ALA A 156 -9.97 7.06 16.21
CA ALA A 156 -9.45 6.99 17.57
C ALA A 156 -8.73 5.66 17.93
N ALA A 157 -8.74 4.65 17.06
CA ALA A 157 -8.12 3.37 17.36
C ALA A 157 -6.59 3.46 17.36
N THR A 158 -5.96 2.88 18.38
CA THR A 158 -4.49 2.75 18.51
C THR A 158 -4.03 1.28 18.39
N SER A 159 -4.97 0.37 18.18
CA SER A 159 -4.74 -1.02 17.82
C SER A 159 -5.68 -1.38 16.67
N ARG A 160 -5.22 -2.24 15.76
CA ARG A 160 -5.98 -2.57 14.54
C ARG A 160 -7.33 -3.17 14.90
N PRO A 161 -8.46 -2.53 14.54
CA PRO A 161 -9.78 -3.10 14.74
C PRO A 161 -9.97 -4.41 13.97
N ALA A 162 -10.77 -5.31 14.51
CA ALA A 162 -11.06 -6.58 13.86
C ALA A 162 -11.98 -6.36 12.65
N GLY A 163 -11.60 -6.87 11.48
CA GLY A 163 -12.43 -6.87 10.27
C GLY A 163 -12.18 -5.71 9.31
N GLU A 164 -11.22 -4.83 9.58
CA GLU A 164 -10.78 -3.84 8.59
C GLU A 164 -9.92 -4.52 7.52
N GLU A 165 -10.40 -4.47 6.28
CA GLU A 165 -9.69 -4.99 5.11
C GLU A 165 -9.88 -4.09 3.90
N PHE A 166 -8.88 -4.07 3.03
CA PHE A 166 -8.97 -3.40 1.75
C PHE A 166 -9.92 -4.13 0.82
N THR A 167 -10.74 -3.35 0.13
CA THR A 167 -11.54 -3.77 -1.01
C THR A 167 -10.95 -3.21 -2.27
N THR A 168 -10.89 -4.01 -3.34
CA THR A 168 -10.51 -3.51 -4.67
C THR A 168 -11.71 -2.81 -5.31
N LEU A 169 -11.54 -1.53 -5.65
CA LEU A 169 -12.53 -0.75 -6.38
C LEU A 169 -12.33 -0.85 -7.89
N GLU A 170 -11.07 -0.88 -8.34
CA GLU A 170 -10.70 -0.95 -9.75
C GLU A 170 -9.36 -1.69 -9.91
N THR A 171 -9.20 -2.41 -11.02
CA THR A 171 -7.92 -2.94 -11.48
C THR A 171 -7.61 -2.33 -12.84
N ALA A 172 -6.42 -1.73 -12.98
CA ALA A 172 -5.97 -1.15 -14.24
C ALA A 172 -5.92 -2.22 -15.35
N SER A 173 -6.25 -1.82 -16.58
CA SER A 173 -6.16 -2.70 -17.75
C SER A 173 -4.71 -2.84 -18.24
N ALA A 174 -4.46 -3.79 -19.14
CA ALA A 174 -3.16 -3.90 -19.78
C ALA A 174 -2.78 -2.60 -20.51
N GLY A 175 -1.60 -2.06 -20.21
CA GLY A 175 -1.11 -0.79 -20.75
C GLY A 175 -1.50 0.44 -19.92
N ASP A 176 -2.36 0.27 -18.90
CA ASP A 176 -2.79 1.35 -18.01
C ASP A 176 -2.15 1.23 -16.63
N VAL A 177 -1.99 2.38 -15.98
CA VAL A 177 -1.57 2.47 -14.58
C VAL A 177 -2.31 3.61 -13.92
N LEU A 178 -2.95 3.33 -12.78
CA LEU A 178 -3.57 4.35 -11.94
C LEU A 178 -2.48 5.13 -11.21
N ARG A 179 -2.55 6.47 -11.21
CA ARG A 179 -1.45 7.33 -10.73
C ARG A 179 -1.73 8.10 -9.45
N GLY A 180 -2.97 8.10 -8.98
CA GLY A 180 -3.30 8.70 -7.70
C GLY A 180 -4.80 8.82 -7.49
N VAL A 181 -5.15 9.21 -6.28
CA VAL A 181 -6.52 9.55 -5.90
C VAL A 181 -6.49 11.01 -5.47
N SER A 182 -7.44 11.80 -5.97
CA SER A 182 -7.63 13.18 -5.53
C SER A 182 -9.05 13.32 -4.99
N ALA A 183 -9.16 13.80 -3.76
CA ALA A 183 -10.43 14.24 -3.21
C ALA A 183 -10.63 15.72 -3.58
N ALA A 184 -11.59 15.98 -4.46
CA ALA A 184 -12.03 17.35 -4.72
C ALA A 184 -12.93 17.79 -3.55
N PRO A 185 -12.66 18.95 -2.91
CA PRO A 185 -13.57 19.50 -1.91
C PRO A 185 -14.96 19.66 -2.52
N GLY A 186 -15.96 19.01 -1.93
CA GLY A 186 -17.35 19.28 -2.27
C GLY A 186 -17.75 20.67 -1.79
N THR A 187 -18.70 21.29 -2.47
CA THR A 187 -19.43 22.41 -1.89
C THR A 187 -20.42 21.84 -0.88
N THR A 188 -20.11 21.93 0.41
CA THR A 188 -21.14 21.73 1.44
C THR A 188 -22.22 22.81 1.25
N ARG A 189 -23.46 22.37 1.03
CA ARG A 189 -24.66 23.16 1.35
C ARG A 189 -25.02 22.93 2.80
#